data_AF-A0A7U7GCR2-F1
#
_entry.id   AF-A0A7U7GCR2-F1
#
_cell.length_a   1.000
_cell.length_b   1.000
_cell.length_c   1.000
_cell.angle_alpha   90.00
_cell.angle_beta   90.00
_cell.angle_gamma   90.00
#
_symmetry.space_group_name_H-M   'P 1'
#
loop_
_entity.id
_entity.type
_entity.pdbx_description
1 polymer ?
#
loop_
_entity_poly.entity_id
_entity_poly.type
_entity_poly.pdbx_seq_one_letter_code
_entity_poly.pdbx_strand_id
1 'polypeptide(L)'
;MPRMRILTASEQEAFDRPPLFDYRERKKFFTFPKAWLDMAQSMRRADHQVGFLVSCGYFRAPRRFFVPVDFDPRDVAYVASQLGNAVASIDTYPDRTRQRHQQLILDFYGFAPFDEAAKKAVTAEIATMTRMHLKPRLIFDRCVDFLIQRRVQVPKAGALFELIRLGLHTRKAEWVTLMETHLTDEARHLLDALFAAPEDRNRYPLTLLKKRSQSTKPTRIKEGIADFETLAALYRPLEGILSVLDLGVAGIRYSAGSVLKSEVFQIHRREANDRYIHAAAFVAHPFFRGQDHLVDLWLSVMASFQTTTAREHKEKLLETRKDQQEQLKSVVNDLDASVFGVIREIRSLTDADSLSDTQKVIEIRDLLDRGQSSAFERLKADLHDTTQDRSGFEVLESHSLKLQNRLSPILRALAFQPNDRAADNPHLKFRADGTFHVATPALDAREADPLGELFPQRHDVPLAQVLETINPHCGMLKAFEHGQQTPIRQALSHPALLAGIIGLGCGIGVRKMARISSRVTESELEHAVNWRFSLDNIRAANDAVLKAMDKRELPNLYRREADALHTASDGQKFEVRGESLHARRSFK
;
A
#
# COMPACT_ATOMS: atom_id res chain seq x y z
N MET A 1 -24.03 -12.68 35.14
CA MET A 1 -23.08 -12.60 34.00
C MET A 1 -21.68 -12.95 34.51
N PRO A 2 -20.87 -13.75 33.80
CA PRO A 2 -19.47 -13.95 34.18
C PRO A 2 -18.77 -12.58 34.29
N ARG A 3 -17.99 -12.38 35.36
CA ARG A 3 -17.29 -11.11 35.61
C ARG A 3 -16.43 -10.76 34.38
N MET A 4 -16.73 -9.63 33.75
CA MET A 4 -15.94 -9.09 32.65
C MET A 4 -14.48 -8.99 33.08
N ARG A 5 -13.61 -9.75 32.39
CA ARG A 5 -12.18 -9.80 32.67
C ARG A 5 -11.50 -8.66 31.89
N ILE A 6 -11.22 -7.56 32.58
CA ILE A 6 -10.57 -6.37 32.00
C ILE A 6 -9.06 -6.57 31.94
N LEU A 7 -8.47 -7.09 33.01
CA LEU A 7 -7.09 -7.57 33.09
C LEU A 7 -7.07 -9.07 33.38
N THR A 8 -5.99 -9.75 32.99
CA THR A 8 -5.68 -11.09 33.49
C THR A 8 -5.42 -11.05 35.00
N ALA A 9 -5.41 -12.23 35.65
CA ALA A 9 -5.18 -12.29 37.10
C ALA A 9 -3.75 -11.82 37.44
N SER A 10 -2.78 -12.23 36.62
CA SER A 10 -1.38 -11.81 36.74
C SER A 10 -1.20 -10.31 36.46
N GLU A 11 -1.84 -9.74 35.43
CA GLU A 11 -1.79 -8.30 35.19
C GLU A 11 -2.42 -7.49 36.33
N GLN A 12 -3.55 -7.95 36.87
CA GLN A 12 -4.17 -7.29 38.02
C GLN A 12 -3.26 -7.36 39.25
N GLU A 13 -2.68 -8.51 39.54
CA GLU A 13 -1.75 -8.69 40.65
C GLU A 13 -0.51 -7.79 40.49
N ALA A 14 0.08 -7.75 39.29
CA ALA A 14 1.20 -6.88 38.98
C ALA A 14 0.86 -5.39 39.10
N PHE A 15 -0.38 -5.00 38.77
CA PHE A 15 -0.86 -3.63 38.94
C PHE A 15 -1.16 -3.27 40.40
N ASP A 16 -1.66 -4.23 41.18
CA ASP A 16 -2.11 -3.98 42.55
C ASP A 16 -1.00 -4.10 43.61
N ARG A 17 0.13 -4.73 43.27
CA ARG A 17 1.33 -4.85 44.12
C ARG A 17 2.41 -3.80 43.80
N PRO A 18 3.32 -3.51 44.76
CA PRO A 18 4.46 -2.64 44.50
C PRO A 18 5.32 -3.14 43.33
N PRO A 19 5.90 -2.22 42.53
CA PRO A 19 6.83 -2.59 41.48
C PRO A 19 8.08 -3.27 42.07
N LEU A 20 8.53 -4.35 41.43
CA LEU A 20 9.78 -5.02 41.79
C LEU A 20 10.95 -4.25 41.20
N PHE A 21 11.57 -3.38 42.01
CA PHE A 21 12.68 -2.57 41.54
C PHE A 21 13.98 -3.38 41.39
N ASP A 22 14.71 -3.14 40.30
CA ASP A 22 16.10 -3.53 40.18
C ASP A 22 17.04 -2.58 40.97
N TYR A 23 18.35 -2.82 40.94
CA TYR A 23 19.32 -1.96 41.64
C TYR A 23 19.31 -0.50 41.15
N ARG A 24 19.18 -0.27 39.84
CA ARG A 24 19.17 1.08 39.25
C ARG A 24 17.87 1.81 39.59
N GLU A 25 16.75 1.10 39.56
CA GLU A 25 15.44 1.61 39.92
C GLU A 25 15.34 1.94 41.40
N ARG A 26 15.88 1.11 42.31
CA ARG A 26 16.00 1.45 43.73
C ARG A 26 16.76 2.77 43.92
N LYS A 27 17.92 2.91 43.28
CA LYS A 27 18.70 4.16 43.33
C LYS A 27 17.92 5.34 42.78
N LYS A 28 17.13 5.16 41.72
CA LYS A 28 16.32 6.22 41.11
C LYS A 28 15.14 6.65 42.00
N PHE A 29 14.33 5.69 42.47
CA PHE A 29 13.06 5.97 43.13
C PHE A 29 13.22 6.22 44.64
N PHE A 30 14.21 5.61 45.28
CA PHE A 30 14.56 5.82 46.70
C PHE A 30 15.72 6.82 46.89
N THR A 31 15.93 7.72 45.93
CA THR A 31 16.71 8.94 46.18
C THR A 31 15.77 10.06 46.56
N PHE A 32 15.89 10.57 47.79
CA PHE A 32 14.96 11.55 48.35
C PHE A 32 15.60 12.94 48.47
N PRO A 33 14.86 14.02 48.17
CA PRO A 33 15.25 15.38 48.53
C PRO A 33 15.50 15.53 50.04
N LYS A 34 16.41 16.44 50.42
CA LYS A 34 16.75 16.70 51.83
C LYS A 34 15.52 16.96 52.71
N ALA A 35 14.54 17.71 52.20
CA ALA A 35 13.29 17.98 52.91
C ALA A 35 12.53 16.71 53.34
N TRP A 36 12.56 15.63 52.54
CA TRP A 36 11.93 14.36 52.92
C TRP A 36 12.74 13.59 53.96
N LEU A 37 14.07 13.66 53.88
CA LEU A 37 14.96 13.05 54.87
C LEU A 37 14.79 13.75 56.23
N ASP A 38 14.75 15.09 56.25
CA ASP A 38 14.52 15.88 57.45
C ASP A 38 13.11 15.59 58.03
N MET A 39 12.09 15.51 57.16
CA MET A 39 10.73 15.13 57.56
C MET A 39 10.67 13.72 58.15
N ALA A 40 11.33 12.74 57.52
CA ALA A 40 11.41 11.39 58.05
C ALA A 40 12.12 11.39 59.42
N GLN A 41 13.26 12.05 59.56
CA GLN A 41 14.02 12.12 60.82
C GLN A 41 13.23 12.78 61.97
N SER A 42 12.29 13.69 61.66
CA SER A 42 11.39 14.27 62.66
C SER A 42 10.40 13.26 63.28
N MET A 43 10.20 12.10 62.65
CA MET A 43 9.30 11.06 63.15
C MET A 43 10.00 10.23 64.24
N ARG A 44 9.32 10.00 65.36
CA ARG A 44 9.92 9.37 66.56
C ARG A 44 10.29 7.88 66.41
N ARG A 45 9.60 7.13 65.55
CA ARG A 45 9.78 5.67 65.44
C ARG A 45 10.39 5.31 64.09
N ALA A 46 11.42 4.46 64.11
CA ALA A 46 12.15 4.06 62.90
C ALA A 46 11.25 3.37 61.85
N ASP A 47 10.25 2.59 62.27
CA ASP A 47 9.27 1.96 61.38
C ASP A 47 8.43 2.99 60.62
N HIS A 48 8.07 4.11 61.25
CA HIS A 48 7.38 5.21 60.59
C HIS A 48 8.28 5.94 59.57
N GLN A 49 9.55 6.16 59.92
CA GLN A 49 10.53 6.81 59.04
C GLN A 49 10.72 6.01 57.75
N VAL A 50 11.01 4.70 57.90
CA VAL A 50 11.23 3.79 56.78
C VAL A 50 9.95 3.60 55.98
N GLY A 51 8.82 3.32 56.63
CA GLY A 51 7.54 3.12 55.95
C GLY A 51 7.09 4.34 55.14
N PHE A 52 7.35 5.55 55.64
CA PHE A 52 7.09 6.80 54.93
C PHE A 52 7.96 6.95 53.67
N LEU A 53 9.28 6.77 53.78
CA LEU A 53 10.19 6.90 52.64
C LEU A 53 9.96 5.81 51.58
N VAL A 54 9.71 4.56 52.00
CA VAL A 54 9.33 3.49 51.06
C VAL A 54 8.03 3.85 50.33
N SER A 55 7.03 4.38 51.05
CA SER A 55 5.79 4.88 50.43
C SER A 55 6.04 6.02 49.44
N CYS A 56 6.98 6.93 49.73
CA CYS A 56 7.39 7.98 48.81
C CYS A 56 7.98 7.40 47.52
N GLY A 57 8.90 6.43 47.65
CA GLY A 57 9.54 5.81 46.48
C GLY A 57 8.56 5.02 45.62
N TYR A 58 7.69 4.23 46.23
CA TYR A 58 6.64 3.53 45.50
C TYR A 58 5.60 4.47 44.90
N PHE A 59 5.31 5.62 45.50
CA PHE A 59 4.41 6.59 44.88
C PHE A 59 5.01 7.22 43.60
N ARG A 60 6.34 7.39 43.54
CA ARG A 60 7.00 8.04 42.39
C ARG A 60 6.90 7.26 41.09
N ALA A 61 6.81 5.93 41.14
CA ALA A 61 6.74 5.10 39.93
C ALA A 61 5.29 5.02 39.39
N PRO A 62 4.35 4.27 39.99
CA PRO A 62 2.97 4.14 39.54
C PRO A 62 1.98 5.24 39.96
N ARG A 63 2.39 6.28 40.73
CA ARG A 63 1.48 7.31 41.27
C ARG A 63 0.37 6.75 42.16
N ARG A 64 0.72 5.70 42.92
CA ARG A 64 -0.18 4.91 43.74
C ARG A 64 0.46 4.55 45.08
N PHE A 65 -0.38 4.34 46.09
CA PHE A 65 0.02 3.78 47.37
C PHE A 65 -0.31 2.28 47.49
N PHE A 66 0.52 1.59 48.27
CA PHE A 66 0.41 0.16 48.57
C PHE A 66 0.31 -0.05 50.08
N VAL A 67 -0.13 -1.23 50.48
CA VAL A 67 -0.19 -1.59 51.91
C VAL A 67 1.18 -2.08 52.38
N PRO A 68 1.62 -1.78 53.62
CA PRO A 68 2.96 -2.12 54.11
C PRO A 68 3.32 -3.61 54.01
N VAL A 69 2.34 -4.50 54.20
CA VAL A 69 2.51 -5.96 54.09
C VAL A 69 2.96 -6.42 52.69
N ASP A 70 2.67 -5.63 51.65
CA ASP A 70 3.06 -5.95 50.27
C ASP A 70 4.44 -5.38 49.90
N PHE A 71 5.12 -4.62 50.78
CA PHE A 71 6.39 -3.99 50.46
C PHE A 71 7.51 -5.04 50.33
N ASP A 72 8.39 -4.89 49.32
CA ASP A 72 9.51 -5.82 49.16
C ASP A 72 10.51 -5.64 50.31
N PRO A 73 10.84 -6.71 51.07
CA PRO A 73 11.78 -6.61 52.19
C PRO A 73 13.15 -6.03 51.80
N ARG A 74 13.60 -6.22 50.56
CA ARG A 74 14.86 -5.66 50.05
C ARG A 74 14.78 -4.14 49.88
N ASP A 75 13.62 -3.62 49.50
CA ASP A 75 13.40 -2.19 49.37
C ASP A 75 13.31 -1.53 50.75
N VAL A 76 12.63 -2.19 51.69
CA VAL A 76 12.59 -1.78 53.10
C VAL A 76 13.99 -1.74 53.69
N ALA A 77 14.79 -2.80 53.52
CA ALA A 77 16.17 -2.86 53.98
C ALA A 77 17.08 -1.80 53.33
N TYR A 78 16.90 -1.56 52.02
CA TYR A 78 17.63 -0.53 51.30
C TYR A 78 17.38 0.86 51.91
N VAL A 79 16.12 1.23 52.11
CA VAL A 79 15.74 2.54 52.71
C VAL A 79 16.16 2.61 54.18
N ALA A 80 16.02 1.53 54.94
CA ALA A 80 16.46 1.47 56.35
C ALA A 80 17.97 1.73 56.48
N SER A 81 18.79 1.14 55.58
CA SER A 81 20.23 1.36 55.56
C SER A 81 20.61 2.82 55.29
N GLN A 82 19.85 3.53 54.45
CA GLN A 82 20.08 4.96 54.16
C GLN A 82 19.85 5.86 55.37
N LEU A 83 18.99 5.43 56.31
CA LEU A 83 18.69 6.14 57.55
C LEU A 83 19.60 5.72 58.72
N GLY A 84 20.46 4.72 58.55
CA GLY A 84 21.21 4.13 59.66
C GLY A 84 20.33 3.34 60.64
N ASN A 85 19.13 2.92 60.21
CA ASN A 85 18.16 2.19 61.02
C ASN A 85 18.23 0.68 60.73
N ALA A 86 18.14 -0.16 61.77
CA ALA A 86 18.06 -1.62 61.65
C ALA A 86 16.60 -2.12 61.72
N VAL A 87 15.71 -1.58 60.86
CA VAL A 87 14.31 -2.00 60.80
C VAL A 87 14.17 -3.22 59.89
N ALA A 88 13.82 -4.37 60.46
CA ALA A 88 13.63 -5.62 59.73
C ALA A 88 12.22 -5.77 59.13
N SER A 89 11.20 -5.13 59.72
CA SER A 89 9.83 -5.10 59.22
C SER A 89 9.12 -3.80 59.63
N ILE A 90 8.14 -3.39 58.82
CA ILE A 90 7.28 -2.21 59.03
C ILE A 90 5.81 -2.59 59.23
N ASP A 91 5.52 -3.85 59.56
CA ASP A 91 4.13 -4.36 59.73
C ASP A 91 3.36 -3.62 60.84
N THR A 92 4.08 -2.96 61.75
CA THR A 92 3.52 -2.12 62.83
C THR A 92 3.11 -0.72 62.39
N TYR A 93 3.27 -0.35 61.10
CA TYR A 93 3.00 0.98 60.57
C TYR A 93 1.49 1.31 60.58
N PRO A 94 0.99 2.15 61.52
CA PRO A 94 -0.44 2.26 61.77
C PRO A 94 -1.20 2.95 60.65
N ASP A 95 -2.43 2.50 60.38
CA ASP A 95 -3.28 3.00 59.28
C ASP A 95 -3.50 4.52 59.31
N ARG A 96 -3.82 5.10 60.49
CA ARG A 96 -4.04 6.56 60.63
C ARG A 96 -2.77 7.36 60.31
N THR A 97 -1.62 6.89 60.79
CA THR A 97 -0.33 7.53 60.51
C THR A 97 -0.01 7.43 59.02
N ARG A 98 -0.24 6.26 58.41
CA ARG A 98 -0.05 6.05 56.97
C ARG A 98 -0.94 6.96 56.13
N GLN A 99 -2.22 7.11 56.45
CA GLN A 99 -3.12 8.01 55.73
C GLN A 99 -2.64 9.48 55.78
N ARG A 100 -2.23 9.95 56.97
CA ARG A 100 -1.64 11.29 57.10
C ARG A 100 -0.38 11.44 56.24
N HIS A 101 0.48 10.43 56.25
CA HIS A 101 1.69 10.42 55.44
C HIS A 101 1.40 10.39 53.93
N GLN A 102 0.38 9.64 53.49
CA GLN A 102 -0.08 9.64 52.11
C GLN A 102 -0.53 11.05 51.67
N GLN A 103 -1.26 11.78 52.52
CA GLN A 103 -1.64 13.16 52.23
C GLN A 103 -0.41 14.06 52.04
N LEU A 104 0.58 13.97 52.93
CA LEU A 104 1.83 14.73 52.78
C LEU A 104 2.55 14.41 51.46
N ILE A 105 2.55 13.13 51.06
CA ILE A 105 3.13 12.67 49.78
C ILE A 105 2.38 13.27 48.60
N LEU A 106 1.05 13.26 48.64
CA LEU A 106 0.21 13.86 47.62
C LEU A 106 0.48 15.36 47.47
N ASP A 107 0.43 16.11 48.58
CA ASP A 107 0.65 17.55 48.61
C ASP A 107 2.02 17.93 48.02
N PHE A 108 3.07 17.20 48.39
CA PHE A 108 4.42 17.45 47.89
C PHE A 108 4.58 17.18 46.40
N TYR A 109 4.04 16.06 45.89
CA TYR A 109 4.13 15.74 44.45
C TYR A 109 3.12 16.52 43.60
N GLY A 110 2.26 17.33 44.23
CA GLY A 110 1.20 18.08 43.58
C GLY A 110 0.11 17.17 43.03
N PHE A 111 -0.22 16.09 43.75
CA PHE A 111 -1.29 15.15 43.40
C PHE A 111 -2.50 15.33 44.31
N ALA A 112 -3.70 15.16 43.78
CA ALA A 112 -4.95 15.05 44.53
C ALA A 112 -5.27 13.59 44.87
N PRO A 113 -5.99 13.31 45.97
CA PRO A 113 -6.47 11.96 46.29
C PRO A 113 -7.52 11.49 45.27
N PHE A 114 -7.73 10.18 45.17
CA PHE A 114 -8.83 9.60 44.38
C PHE A 114 -10.15 9.67 45.17
N ASP A 115 -10.81 10.83 45.12
CA ASP A 115 -12.06 11.15 45.81
C ASP A 115 -13.29 11.11 44.89
N GLU A 116 -14.44 11.59 45.36
CA GLU A 116 -15.68 11.63 44.57
C GLU A 116 -15.59 12.57 43.35
N ALA A 117 -14.82 13.66 43.43
CA ALA A 117 -14.61 14.56 42.30
C ALA A 117 -13.78 13.86 41.21
N ALA A 118 -12.72 13.15 41.60
CA ALA A 118 -11.93 12.31 40.70
C ALA A 118 -12.77 11.19 40.07
N LYS A 119 -13.59 10.49 40.87
CA LYS A 119 -14.51 9.46 40.35
C LYS A 119 -15.44 10.04 39.30
N LYS A 120 -16.09 11.18 39.57
CA LYS A 120 -16.99 11.85 38.61
C LYS A 120 -16.26 12.21 37.30
N ALA A 121 -15.03 12.72 37.38
CA ALA A 121 -14.23 13.04 36.21
C ALA A 121 -13.87 11.80 35.39
N VAL A 122 -13.47 10.70 36.04
CA VAL A 122 -13.18 9.42 35.38
C VAL A 122 -14.44 8.81 34.78
N THR A 123 -15.59 8.87 35.46
CA THR A 123 -16.87 8.39 34.92
C THR A 123 -17.25 9.12 33.64
N ALA A 124 -17.04 10.44 33.57
CA ALA A 124 -17.28 11.21 32.34
C ALA A 124 -16.36 10.77 31.19
N GLU A 125 -15.06 10.56 31.48
CA GLU A 125 -14.09 10.05 30.50
C GLU A 125 -14.45 8.63 30.01
N ILE A 126 -14.90 7.75 30.93
CA ILE A 126 -15.42 6.41 30.60
C ILE A 126 -16.64 6.51 29.69
N ALA A 127 -17.60 7.39 29.99
CA ALA A 127 -18.80 7.54 29.19
C ALA A 127 -18.47 7.90 27.73
N THR A 128 -17.51 8.80 27.51
CA THR A 128 -17.00 9.13 26.16
C THR A 128 -16.42 7.91 25.46
N MET A 129 -15.52 7.16 26.12
CA MET A 129 -14.90 5.97 25.51
C MET A 129 -15.88 4.83 25.25
N THR A 130 -16.87 4.67 26.12
CA THR A 130 -17.95 3.69 25.97
C THR A 130 -18.84 4.02 24.77
N ARG A 131 -19.15 5.30 24.51
CA ARG A 131 -19.83 5.72 23.28
C ARG A 131 -19.02 5.41 22.03
N MET A 132 -17.70 5.52 22.11
CA MET A 132 -16.78 5.14 21.05
C MET A 132 -16.54 3.62 20.93
N HIS A 133 -17.22 2.80 21.75
CA HIS A 133 -17.10 1.34 21.78
C HIS A 133 -15.66 0.82 21.96
N LEU A 134 -14.85 1.52 22.78
CA LEU A 134 -13.51 1.05 23.12
C LEU A 134 -13.56 -0.26 23.91
N LYS A 135 -12.55 -1.11 23.73
CA LYS A 135 -12.40 -2.33 24.51
C LYS A 135 -12.14 -1.99 25.99
N PRO A 136 -12.72 -2.71 26.97
CA PRO A 136 -12.55 -2.41 28.39
C PRO A 136 -11.08 -2.30 28.85
N ARG A 137 -10.17 -3.10 28.29
CA ARG A 137 -8.72 -3.01 28.54
C ARG A 137 -8.14 -1.64 28.17
N LEU A 138 -8.54 -1.07 27.04
CA LEU A 138 -8.11 0.25 26.57
C LEU A 138 -8.73 1.38 27.41
N ILE A 139 -10.00 1.21 27.81
CA ILE A 139 -10.66 2.12 28.74
C ILE A 139 -9.89 2.17 30.06
N PHE A 140 -9.48 1.02 30.58
CA PHE A 140 -8.67 0.93 31.80
C PHE A 140 -7.33 1.66 31.68
N ASP A 141 -6.55 1.40 30.62
CA ASP A 141 -5.27 2.10 30.40
C ASP A 141 -5.48 3.61 30.33
N ARG A 142 -6.49 4.04 29.58
CA ARG A 142 -6.79 5.46 29.43
C ARG A 142 -7.21 6.10 30.75
N CYS A 143 -7.97 5.40 31.60
CA CYS A 143 -8.30 5.89 32.94
C CYS A 143 -7.05 6.11 33.80
N VAL A 144 -6.07 5.20 33.73
CA VAL A 144 -4.79 5.35 34.45
C VAL A 144 -4.03 6.56 33.93
N ASP A 145 -3.87 6.67 32.61
CA ASP A 145 -3.20 7.81 31.99
C ASP A 145 -3.89 9.14 32.31
N PHE A 146 -5.21 9.16 32.25
CA PHE A 146 -6.03 10.33 32.55
C PHE A 146 -5.85 10.80 33.99
N LEU A 147 -5.82 9.87 34.95
CA LEU A 147 -5.56 10.19 36.36
C LEU A 147 -4.15 10.76 36.55
N ILE A 148 -3.13 10.15 35.95
CA ILE A 148 -1.74 10.63 36.02
C ILE A 148 -1.62 12.03 35.39
N GLN A 149 -2.23 12.25 34.23
CA GLN A 149 -2.25 13.54 33.52
C GLN A 149 -2.91 14.64 34.36
N ARG A 150 -4.02 14.32 35.05
CA ARG A 150 -4.71 15.25 35.95
C ARG A 150 -4.09 15.36 37.34
N ARG A 151 -2.93 14.72 37.57
CA ARG A 151 -2.27 14.67 38.88
C ARG A 151 -3.21 14.14 39.96
N VAL A 152 -3.91 13.05 39.70
CA VAL A 152 -4.74 12.34 40.68
C VAL A 152 -4.09 11.01 41.01
N GLN A 153 -4.14 10.62 42.28
CA GLN A 153 -3.69 9.30 42.73
C GLN A 153 -4.35 8.18 41.93
N VAL A 154 -3.56 7.22 41.47
CA VAL A 154 -4.07 6.01 40.80
C VAL A 154 -4.61 5.03 41.86
N PRO A 155 -5.89 4.61 41.79
CA PRO A 155 -6.49 3.70 42.77
C PRO A 155 -6.17 2.23 42.47
N LYS A 156 -6.74 1.32 43.30
CA LYS A 156 -6.75 -0.12 43.02
C LYS A 156 -7.44 -0.45 41.71
N ALA A 157 -6.98 -1.49 40.99
CA ALA A 157 -7.59 -1.89 39.72
C ALA A 157 -9.10 -2.13 39.87
N GLY A 158 -9.51 -2.75 40.99
CA GLY A 158 -10.91 -2.99 41.32
C GLY A 158 -11.79 -1.73 41.31
N ALA A 159 -11.28 -0.59 41.78
CA ALA A 159 -12.04 0.66 41.76
C ALA A 159 -12.34 1.13 40.32
N LEU A 160 -11.34 1.04 39.43
CA LEU A 160 -11.53 1.35 38.01
C LEU A 160 -12.42 0.32 37.32
N PHE A 161 -12.32 -0.96 37.67
CA PHE A 161 -13.18 -2.00 37.12
C PHE A 161 -14.66 -1.75 37.40
N GLU A 162 -15.00 -1.36 38.62
CA GLU A 162 -16.39 -1.05 38.97
C GLU A 162 -16.90 0.19 38.22
N LEU A 163 -16.10 1.25 38.09
CA LEU A 163 -16.48 2.42 37.28
C LEU A 163 -16.68 2.08 35.80
N ILE A 164 -15.80 1.26 35.22
CA ILE A 164 -15.91 0.82 33.82
C ILE A 164 -17.14 -0.05 33.62
N ARG A 165 -17.39 -1.00 34.53
CA ARG A 165 -18.58 -1.87 34.47
C ARG A 165 -19.86 -1.05 34.56
N LEU A 166 -19.91 -0.09 35.48
CA LEU A 166 -21.05 0.81 35.62
C LEU A 166 -21.27 1.61 34.32
N GLY A 167 -20.23 2.23 33.77
CA GLY A 167 -20.34 2.99 32.51
C GLY A 167 -20.84 2.15 31.33
N LEU A 168 -20.37 0.91 31.20
CA LEU A 168 -20.84 -0.03 30.18
C LEU A 168 -22.31 -0.45 30.39
N HIS A 169 -22.70 -0.67 31.64
CA HIS A 169 -24.10 -0.97 32.00
C HIS A 169 -25.03 0.21 31.74
N THR A 170 -24.62 1.43 32.11
CA THR A 170 -25.37 2.65 31.85
C THR A 170 -25.61 2.84 30.36
N ARG A 171 -24.55 2.73 29.52
CA ARG A 171 -24.71 2.83 28.07
C ARG A 171 -25.64 1.76 27.50
N LYS A 172 -25.56 0.53 28.01
CA LYS A 172 -26.47 -0.53 27.59
C LYS A 172 -27.92 -0.20 27.94
N ALA A 173 -28.17 0.30 29.14
CA ALA A 173 -29.52 0.69 29.58
C ALA A 173 -30.08 1.86 28.75
N GLU A 174 -29.24 2.83 28.37
CA GLU A 174 -29.60 3.89 27.43
C GLU A 174 -30.11 3.31 26.11
N TRP A 175 -29.38 2.37 25.48
CA TRP A 175 -29.82 1.76 24.22
C TRP A 175 -31.11 0.96 24.36
N VAL A 176 -31.28 0.24 25.46
CA VAL A 176 -32.52 -0.49 25.73
C VAL A 176 -33.70 0.48 25.79
N THR A 177 -33.53 1.61 26.47
CA THR A 177 -34.55 2.67 26.57
C THR A 177 -34.85 3.30 25.21
N LEU A 178 -33.82 3.57 24.40
CA LEU A 178 -33.98 4.10 23.04
C LEU A 178 -34.72 3.10 22.13
N MET A 179 -34.38 1.82 22.24
CA MET A 179 -35.05 0.75 21.49
C MET A 179 -36.52 0.63 21.89
N GLU A 180 -36.82 0.69 23.19
CA GLU A 180 -38.20 0.67 23.69
C GLU A 180 -39.02 1.86 23.17
N THR A 181 -38.42 3.05 23.14
CA THR A 181 -39.13 4.30 22.81
C THR A 181 -39.31 4.51 21.31
N HIS A 182 -38.34 4.10 20.49
CA HIS A 182 -38.26 4.50 19.08
C HIS A 182 -38.39 3.35 18.07
N LEU A 183 -38.45 2.08 18.51
CA LEU A 183 -38.65 0.96 17.59
C LEU A 183 -40.11 0.91 17.10
N THR A 184 -40.30 1.11 15.81
CA THR A 184 -41.63 1.01 15.16
C THR A 184 -42.14 -0.44 15.16
N ASP A 185 -43.45 -0.62 15.12
CA ASP A 185 -44.06 -1.96 15.07
C ASP A 185 -43.66 -2.70 13.77
N GLU A 186 -43.53 -1.99 12.65
CA GLU A 186 -43.00 -2.53 11.39
C GLU A 186 -41.58 -3.08 11.57
N ALA A 187 -40.67 -2.27 12.13
CA ALA A 187 -39.29 -2.70 12.40
C ALA A 187 -39.24 -3.87 13.38
N ARG A 188 -40.09 -3.87 14.41
CA ARG A 188 -40.20 -4.97 15.38
C ARG A 188 -40.59 -6.27 14.70
N HIS A 189 -41.64 -6.27 13.88
CA HIS A 189 -42.09 -7.44 13.14
C HIS A 189 -41.00 -7.98 12.20
N LEU A 190 -40.27 -7.10 11.51
CA LEU A 190 -39.15 -7.50 10.65
C LEU A 190 -38.01 -8.17 11.45
N LEU A 191 -37.67 -7.62 12.61
CA LEU A 191 -36.64 -8.19 13.47
C LEU A 191 -37.06 -9.53 14.07
N ASP A 192 -38.33 -9.68 14.47
CA ASP A 192 -38.86 -10.96 14.96
C ASP A 192 -38.88 -12.03 13.86
N ALA A 193 -39.20 -11.65 12.63
CA ALA A 193 -39.19 -12.57 11.48
C ALA A 193 -37.81 -13.19 11.22
N LEU A 194 -36.70 -12.54 11.61
CA LEU A 194 -35.36 -13.12 11.52
C LEU A 194 -35.19 -14.39 12.38
N PHE A 195 -36.00 -14.52 13.43
CA PHE A 195 -35.98 -15.63 14.38
C PHE A 195 -37.14 -16.61 14.20
N ALA A 196 -38.07 -16.36 13.27
CA ALA A 196 -39.11 -17.33 12.91
C ALA A 196 -38.54 -18.38 11.94
N ALA A 197 -38.68 -19.67 12.27
CA ALA A 197 -38.38 -20.75 11.33
C ALA A 197 -39.60 -20.95 10.41
N PRO A 198 -39.45 -20.85 9.08
CA PRO A 198 -40.54 -21.20 8.15
C PRO A 198 -40.83 -22.70 8.24
N GLU A 199 -42.10 -23.11 8.24
CA GLU A 199 -42.50 -24.53 8.32
C GLU A 199 -41.85 -25.40 7.21
N ASP A 200 -41.58 -24.81 6.04
CA ASP A 200 -41.00 -25.48 4.87
C ASP A 200 -39.46 -25.43 4.79
N ARG A 201 -38.78 -24.61 5.61
CA ARG A 201 -37.32 -24.44 5.56
C ARG A 201 -36.73 -24.60 6.95
N ASN A 202 -36.01 -25.70 7.16
CA ASN A 202 -35.34 -26.08 8.40
C ASN A 202 -34.19 -25.13 8.86
N ARG A 203 -34.17 -23.87 8.42
CA ARG A 203 -33.14 -22.86 8.72
C ARG A 203 -33.74 -21.46 8.88
N TYR A 204 -33.41 -20.82 10.00
CA TYR A 204 -33.76 -19.43 10.29
C TYR A 204 -33.23 -18.44 9.23
N PRO A 205 -34.01 -17.40 8.86
CA PRO A 205 -33.55 -16.34 7.96
C PRO A 205 -32.24 -15.70 8.42
N LEU A 206 -32.07 -15.49 9.74
CA LEU A 206 -30.83 -14.98 10.33
C LEU A 206 -29.59 -15.81 9.94
N THR A 207 -29.73 -17.14 9.84
CA THR A 207 -28.62 -18.04 9.49
C THR A 207 -28.25 -17.95 8.01
N LEU A 208 -29.23 -17.70 7.13
CA LEU A 208 -28.98 -17.54 5.70
C LEU A 208 -28.16 -16.26 5.44
N LEU A 209 -28.50 -15.17 6.13
CA LEU A 209 -27.81 -13.87 6.02
C LEU A 209 -26.35 -13.90 6.52
N LYS A 210 -25.91 -14.94 7.25
CA LYS A 210 -24.52 -15.09 7.69
C LYS A 210 -23.56 -15.51 6.56
N LYS A 211 -24.07 -16.08 5.46
CA LYS A 211 -23.24 -16.62 4.37
C LYS A 211 -23.15 -15.61 3.22
N ARG A 212 -21.96 -15.46 2.63
CA ARG A 212 -21.71 -14.61 1.45
C ARG A 212 -20.87 -15.33 0.41
N SER A 213 -21.18 -15.08 -0.86
CA SER A 213 -20.38 -15.49 -2.01
C SER A 213 -19.48 -14.34 -2.45
N GLN A 214 -18.25 -14.63 -2.91
CA GLN A 214 -17.27 -13.63 -3.40
C GLN A 214 -16.93 -13.82 -4.90
N SER A 215 -17.78 -14.51 -5.66
CA SER A 215 -17.46 -14.90 -7.04
C SER A 215 -17.82 -13.82 -8.07
N THR A 216 -16.93 -13.61 -9.04
CA THR A 216 -17.09 -12.68 -10.17
C THR A 216 -17.84 -13.26 -11.38
N LYS A 217 -18.40 -14.47 -11.26
CA LYS A 217 -19.22 -15.07 -12.33
C LYS A 217 -20.53 -14.30 -12.48
N PRO A 218 -21.06 -14.08 -13.70
CA PRO A 218 -22.30 -13.31 -13.89
C PRO A 218 -23.50 -13.79 -13.06
N THR A 219 -23.67 -15.10 -12.90
CA THR A 219 -24.73 -15.68 -12.06
C THR A 219 -24.53 -15.34 -10.58
N ARG A 220 -23.28 -15.40 -10.10
CA ARG A 220 -22.92 -15.07 -8.71
C ARG A 220 -22.99 -13.58 -8.41
N ILE A 221 -22.70 -12.72 -9.39
CA ILE A 221 -22.92 -11.27 -9.30
C ILE A 221 -24.43 -11.00 -9.13
N LYS A 222 -25.28 -11.64 -9.94
CA LYS A 222 -26.74 -11.50 -9.82
C LYS A 222 -27.26 -12.00 -8.47
N GLU A 223 -26.78 -13.15 -7.98
CA GLU A 223 -27.09 -13.65 -6.64
C GLU A 223 -26.67 -12.64 -5.56
N GLY A 224 -25.45 -12.10 -5.63
CA GLY A 224 -24.95 -11.11 -4.67
C GLY A 224 -25.76 -9.80 -4.67
N ILE A 225 -26.27 -9.38 -5.83
CA ILE A 225 -27.17 -8.23 -5.93
C ILE A 225 -28.52 -8.53 -5.27
N ALA A 226 -29.12 -9.69 -5.54
CA ALA A 226 -30.40 -10.08 -4.92
C ALA A 226 -30.28 -10.21 -3.39
N ASP A 227 -29.16 -10.74 -2.90
CA ASP A 227 -28.85 -10.79 -1.47
C ASP A 227 -28.73 -9.37 -0.88
N PHE A 228 -28.07 -8.46 -1.62
CA PHE A 228 -27.94 -7.06 -1.21
C PHE A 228 -29.29 -6.33 -1.19
N GLU A 229 -30.14 -6.52 -2.19
CA GLU A 229 -31.48 -5.94 -2.26
C GLU A 229 -32.36 -6.43 -1.11
N THR A 230 -32.26 -7.73 -0.77
CA THR A 230 -32.93 -8.30 0.41
C THR A 230 -32.45 -7.64 1.70
N LEU A 231 -31.13 -7.45 1.86
CA LEU A 231 -30.57 -6.74 3.01
C LEU A 231 -30.99 -5.26 3.04
N ALA A 232 -31.06 -4.60 1.90
CA ALA A 232 -31.49 -3.21 1.79
C ALA A 232 -32.95 -3.05 2.21
N ALA A 233 -33.83 -3.97 1.81
CA ALA A 233 -35.23 -3.99 2.23
C ALA A 233 -35.38 -4.19 3.73
N LEU A 234 -34.55 -5.04 4.35
CA LEU A 234 -34.51 -5.21 5.81
C LEU A 234 -33.91 -4.00 6.54
N TYR A 235 -32.95 -3.31 5.91
CA TYR A 235 -32.25 -2.18 6.52
C TYR A 235 -33.09 -0.90 6.53
N ARG A 236 -33.81 -0.57 5.45
CA ARG A 236 -34.53 0.71 5.31
C ARG A 236 -35.45 1.04 6.51
N PRO A 237 -36.30 0.13 7.01
CA PRO A 237 -37.15 0.41 8.18
C PRO A 237 -36.36 0.56 9.49
N LEU A 238 -35.10 0.11 9.52
CA LEU A 238 -34.21 0.20 10.68
C LEU A 238 -33.33 1.46 10.67
N GLU A 239 -33.29 2.21 9.56
CA GLU A 239 -32.41 3.37 9.42
C GLU A 239 -32.64 4.42 10.51
N GLY A 240 -33.91 4.74 10.78
CA GLY A 240 -34.29 5.70 11.82
C GLY A 240 -33.82 5.28 13.22
N ILE A 241 -34.11 4.04 13.64
CA ILE A 241 -33.69 3.55 14.96
C ILE A 241 -32.17 3.40 15.07
N LEU A 242 -31.49 2.97 14.00
CA LEU A 242 -30.02 2.85 13.98
C LEU A 242 -29.34 4.22 14.09
N SER A 243 -29.92 5.27 13.50
CA SER A 243 -29.45 6.65 13.66
C SER A 243 -29.61 7.12 15.10
N VAL A 244 -30.77 6.89 15.73
CA VAL A 244 -31.04 7.26 17.13
C VAL A 244 -30.14 6.53 18.13
N LEU A 245 -29.87 5.24 17.90
CA LEU A 245 -28.99 4.47 18.78
C LEU A 245 -27.54 4.96 18.79
N ASP A 246 -27.11 5.64 17.71
CA ASP A 246 -25.76 6.17 17.52
C ASP A 246 -24.68 5.16 17.94
N LEU A 247 -24.76 3.96 17.35
CA LEU A 247 -23.81 2.87 17.62
C LEU A 247 -22.44 3.11 16.95
N GLY A 248 -22.41 3.93 15.90
CA GLY A 248 -21.26 4.07 15.00
C GLY A 248 -20.81 2.74 14.38
N VAL A 249 -19.73 2.80 13.59
CA VAL A 249 -19.19 1.62 12.88
C VAL A 249 -18.70 0.55 13.88
N ALA A 250 -18.06 0.99 14.97
CA ALA A 250 -17.49 0.09 15.97
C ALA A 250 -18.59 -0.66 16.75
N GLY A 251 -19.67 0.01 17.14
CA GLY A 251 -20.79 -0.58 17.85
C GLY A 251 -21.60 -1.54 16.98
N ILE A 252 -21.88 -1.15 15.74
CA ILE A 252 -22.53 -2.02 14.75
C ILE A 252 -21.72 -3.30 14.59
N ARG A 253 -20.39 -3.19 14.39
CA ARG A 253 -19.50 -4.35 14.25
C ARG A 253 -19.45 -5.21 15.51
N TYR A 254 -19.42 -4.61 16.70
CA TYR A 254 -19.41 -5.35 17.97
C TYR A 254 -20.68 -6.18 18.14
N SER A 255 -21.84 -5.53 18.02
CA SER A 255 -23.16 -6.15 18.23
C SER A 255 -23.46 -7.19 17.14
N ALA A 256 -23.20 -6.88 15.87
CA ALA A 256 -23.30 -7.84 14.77
C ALA A 256 -22.34 -9.04 14.96
N GLY A 257 -21.12 -8.78 15.42
CA GLY A 257 -20.12 -9.79 15.72
C GLY A 257 -20.58 -10.78 16.79
N SER A 258 -21.36 -10.34 17.78
CA SER A 258 -21.99 -11.24 18.74
C SER A 258 -23.02 -12.14 18.08
N VAL A 259 -23.85 -11.63 17.16
CA VAL A 259 -24.84 -12.44 16.44
C VAL A 259 -24.16 -13.46 15.53
N LEU A 260 -23.10 -13.06 14.83
CA LEU A 260 -22.33 -13.94 13.94
C LEU A 260 -21.76 -15.15 14.68
N LYS A 261 -21.23 -14.95 15.90
CA LYS A 261 -20.59 -15.98 16.73
C LYS A 261 -21.57 -16.84 17.54
N SER A 262 -22.81 -16.39 17.72
CA SER A 262 -23.81 -17.09 18.52
C SER A 262 -24.74 -17.95 17.67
N GLU A 263 -25.26 -19.01 18.29
CA GLU A 263 -26.38 -19.79 17.76
C GLU A 263 -27.68 -18.99 17.90
N VAL A 264 -28.66 -19.25 17.02
CA VAL A 264 -29.90 -18.45 16.97
C VAL A 264 -30.63 -18.46 18.31
N PHE A 265 -30.74 -19.62 18.98
CA PHE A 265 -31.40 -19.71 20.28
C PHE A 265 -30.70 -18.93 21.40
N GLN A 266 -29.37 -18.76 21.33
CA GLN A 266 -28.61 -17.99 22.31
C GLN A 266 -28.92 -16.50 22.21
N ILE A 267 -29.14 -16.00 20.99
CA ILE A 267 -29.60 -14.63 20.75
C ILE A 267 -31.08 -14.49 21.10
N HIS A 268 -31.90 -15.50 20.78
CA HIS A 268 -33.34 -15.47 21.07
C HIS A 268 -33.66 -15.37 22.56
N ARG A 269 -32.84 -15.98 23.44
CA ARG A 269 -32.98 -15.96 24.91
C ARG A 269 -32.63 -14.62 25.57
N ARG A 270 -32.09 -13.66 24.83
CA ARG A 270 -31.81 -12.33 25.36
C ARG A 270 -33.12 -11.60 25.65
N GLU A 271 -33.05 -10.62 26.54
CA GLU A 271 -34.13 -9.65 26.72
C GLU A 271 -34.47 -9.00 25.37
N ALA A 272 -35.75 -8.69 25.14
CA ALA A 272 -36.28 -8.35 23.83
C ALA A 272 -35.55 -7.15 23.20
N ASN A 273 -35.38 -6.06 23.93
CA ASN A 273 -34.70 -4.87 23.42
C ASN A 273 -33.20 -5.11 23.20
N ASP A 274 -32.52 -5.84 24.10
CA ASP A 274 -31.14 -6.29 23.87
C ASP A 274 -31.02 -7.14 22.59
N ARG A 275 -31.98 -8.05 22.36
CA ARG A 275 -32.05 -8.88 21.16
C ARG A 275 -32.23 -8.02 19.90
N TYR A 276 -33.15 -7.06 19.93
CA TYR A 276 -33.41 -6.16 18.80
C TYR A 276 -32.20 -5.29 18.45
N ILE A 277 -31.47 -4.78 19.44
CA ILE A 277 -30.23 -4.01 19.19
C ILE A 277 -29.21 -4.85 18.40
N HIS A 278 -29.02 -6.10 18.82
CA HIS A 278 -28.08 -7.01 18.18
C HIS A 278 -28.54 -7.43 16.79
N ALA A 279 -29.84 -7.70 16.61
CA ALA A 279 -30.42 -8.06 15.33
C ALA A 279 -30.35 -6.88 14.32
N ALA A 280 -30.71 -5.67 14.74
CA ALA A 280 -30.63 -4.47 13.90
C ALA A 280 -29.18 -4.17 13.48
N ALA A 281 -28.22 -4.24 14.42
CA ALA A 281 -26.81 -4.12 14.10
C ALA A 281 -26.32 -5.22 13.14
N PHE A 282 -26.84 -6.45 13.31
CA PHE A 282 -26.56 -7.56 12.40
C PHE A 282 -27.16 -7.36 11.00
N VAL A 283 -28.25 -6.63 10.81
CA VAL A 283 -28.75 -6.28 9.47
C VAL A 283 -27.90 -5.16 8.86
N ALA A 284 -27.57 -4.14 9.65
CA ALA A 284 -26.77 -2.99 9.20
C ALA A 284 -25.35 -3.39 8.77
N HIS A 285 -24.68 -4.28 9.53
CA HIS A 285 -23.28 -4.61 9.27
C HIS A 285 -23.06 -5.27 7.88
N PRO A 286 -23.79 -6.34 7.51
CA PRO A 286 -23.80 -6.88 6.17
C PRO A 286 -24.29 -5.86 5.15
N PHE A 287 -25.33 -5.07 5.41
CA PHE A 287 -25.80 -4.07 4.43
C PHE A 287 -24.66 -3.13 3.99
N PHE A 288 -23.95 -2.49 4.92
CA PHE A 288 -22.81 -1.63 4.60
C PHE A 288 -21.69 -2.38 3.88
N ARG A 289 -21.32 -3.55 4.39
CA ARG A 289 -20.31 -4.41 3.74
C ARG A 289 -20.74 -4.91 2.36
N GLY A 290 -22.04 -4.95 2.08
CA GLY A 290 -22.61 -5.38 0.81
C GLY A 290 -22.34 -4.34 -0.27
N GLN A 291 -22.49 -3.06 0.06
CA GLN A 291 -22.10 -1.96 -0.83
C GLN A 291 -20.60 -2.01 -1.15
N ASP A 292 -19.75 -2.12 -0.12
CA ASP A 292 -18.28 -2.26 -0.32
C ASP A 292 -17.98 -3.44 -1.25
N HIS A 293 -18.61 -4.59 -1.01
CA HIS A 293 -18.38 -5.79 -1.82
C HIS A 293 -18.80 -5.63 -3.28
N LEU A 294 -19.94 -4.98 -3.53
CA LEU A 294 -20.42 -4.68 -4.88
C LEU A 294 -19.45 -3.72 -5.61
N VAL A 295 -18.87 -2.75 -4.90
CA VAL A 295 -17.83 -1.87 -5.43
C VAL A 295 -16.53 -2.64 -5.70
N ASP A 296 -16.10 -3.53 -4.81
CA ASP A 296 -14.93 -4.37 -5.03
C ASP A 296 -15.11 -5.28 -6.26
N LEU A 297 -16.30 -5.86 -6.43
CA LEU A 297 -16.67 -6.64 -7.63
C LEU A 297 -16.60 -5.78 -8.89
N TRP A 298 -17.11 -4.54 -8.84
CA TRP A 298 -17.01 -3.59 -9.94
C TRP A 298 -15.56 -3.36 -10.37
N LEU A 299 -14.70 -3.01 -9.40
CA LEU A 299 -13.29 -2.74 -9.64
C LEU A 299 -12.57 -3.98 -10.19
N SER A 300 -12.86 -5.16 -9.64
CA SER A 300 -12.30 -6.43 -10.10
C SER A 300 -12.70 -6.76 -11.55
N VAL A 301 -13.98 -6.56 -11.90
CA VAL A 301 -14.46 -6.77 -13.27
C VAL A 301 -13.80 -5.77 -14.23
N MET A 302 -13.63 -4.50 -13.83
CA MET A 302 -12.97 -3.49 -14.64
C MET A 302 -11.50 -3.80 -14.88
N ALA A 303 -10.76 -4.19 -13.83
CA ALA A 303 -9.37 -4.59 -13.94
C ALA A 303 -9.20 -5.82 -14.85
N SER A 304 -10.08 -6.81 -14.73
CA SER A 304 -10.09 -7.98 -15.61
C SER A 304 -10.36 -7.60 -17.06
N PHE A 305 -11.28 -6.66 -17.31
CA PHE A 305 -11.59 -6.16 -18.65
C PHE A 305 -10.37 -5.46 -19.26
N GLN A 306 -9.78 -4.48 -18.56
CA GLN A 306 -8.60 -3.74 -19.01
C GLN A 306 -7.43 -4.68 -19.33
N THR A 307 -7.17 -5.66 -18.47
CA THR A 307 -6.10 -6.64 -18.69
C THR A 307 -6.37 -7.48 -19.95
N THR A 308 -7.62 -7.89 -20.15
CA THR A 308 -8.01 -8.71 -21.31
C THR A 308 -7.89 -7.92 -22.61
N THR A 309 -8.45 -6.71 -22.65
CA THR A 309 -8.44 -5.86 -23.84
C THR A 309 -7.04 -5.38 -24.19
N ALA A 310 -6.21 -5.03 -23.20
CA ALA A 310 -4.82 -4.65 -23.43
C ALA A 310 -4.00 -5.82 -24.01
N ARG A 311 -4.21 -7.04 -23.49
CA ARG A 311 -3.55 -8.24 -24.00
C ARG A 311 -3.97 -8.54 -25.44
N GLU A 312 -5.27 -8.55 -25.73
CA GLU A 312 -5.77 -8.83 -27.09
C GLU A 312 -5.37 -7.76 -28.10
N HIS A 313 -5.36 -6.48 -27.69
CA HIS A 313 -4.85 -5.40 -28.53
C HIS A 313 -3.35 -5.59 -28.83
N LYS A 314 -2.54 -5.95 -27.83
CA LYS A 314 -1.12 -6.26 -28.02
C LYS A 314 -0.91 -7.46 -28.95
N GLU A 315 -1.71 -8.51 -28.80
CA GLU A 315 -1.67 -9.69 -29.69
C GLU A 315 -2.01 -9.29 -31.13
N LYS A 316 -3.09 -8.53 -31.36
CA LYS A 316 -3.43 -8.00 -32.68
C LYS A 316 -2.31 -7.15 -33.28
N LEU A 317 -1.71 -6.24 -32.53
CA LEU A 317 -0.58 -5.41 -33.01
C LEU A 317 0.63 -6.26 -33.41
N LEU A 318 0.92 -7.33 -32.65
CA LEU A 318 2.01 -8.25 -33.00
C LEU A 318 1.72 -9.03 -34.27
N GLU A 319 0.47 -9.45 -34.47
CA GLU A 319 0.02 -10.18 -35.66
C GLU A 319 0.06 -9.29 -36.90
N THR A 320 -0.50 -8.08 -36.83
CA THR A 320 -0.41 -7.08 -37.90
C THR A 320 1.04 -6.76 -38.26
N ARG A 321 1.96 -6.67 -37.28
CA ARG A 321 3.39 -6.46 -37.55
C ARG A 321 4.05 -7.64 -38.27
N LYS A 322 3.65 -8.88 -37.97
CA LYS A 322 4.16 -10.06 -38.69
C LYS A 322 3.69 -10.04 -40.14
N ASP A 323 2.40 -9.79 -40.35
CA ASP A 323 1.81 -9.69 -41.69
C ASP A 323 2.50 -8.59 -42.51
N GLN A 324 2.75 -7.42 -41.90
CA GLN A 324 3.52 -6.34 -42.51
C GLN A 324 4.94 -6.75 -42.87
N GLN A 325 5.64 -7.47 -41.98
CA GLN A 325 7.00 -7.92 -42.26
C GLN A 325 7.03 -8.93 -43.41
N GLU A 326 6.01 -9.78 -43.55
CA GLU A 326 5.86 -10.71 -44.67
C GLU A 326 5.53 -9.96 -45.98
N GLN A 327 4.62 -8.99 -45.94
CA GLN A 327 4.32 -8.12 -47.09
C GLN A 327 5.55 -7.33 -47.54
N LEU A 328 6.32 -6.74 -46.61
CA LEU A 328 7.57 -6.05 -46.92
C LEU A 328 8.59 -6.98 -47.58
N LYS A 329 8.72 -8.22 -47.10
CA LYS A 329 9.59 -9.22 -47.75
C LYS A 329 9.12 -9.50 -49.18
N SER A 330 7.81 -9.65 -49.40
CA SER A 330 7.26 -9.84 -50.75
C SER A 330 7.58 -8.67 -51.66
N VAL A 331 7.37 -7.43 -51.18
CA VAL A 331 7.65 -6.21 -51.95
C VAL A 331 9.14 -6.06 -52.26
N VAL A 332 10.02 -6.41 -51.32
CA VAL A 332 11.47 -6.41 -51.54
C VAL A 332 11.86 -7.44 -52.61
N ASN A 333 11.28 -8.64 -52.59
CA ASN A 333 11.51 -9.65 -53.62
C ASN A 333 10.98 -9.20 -54.99
N ASP A 334 9.81 -8.56 -55.02
CA ASP A 334 9.23 -8.01 -56.25
C ASP A 334 10.09 -6.87 -56.82
N LEU A 335 10.65 -6.00 -55.96
CA LEU A 335 11.61 -4.95 -56.35
C LEU A 335 12.93 -5.55 -56.85
N ASP A 336 13.42 -6.62 -56.22
CA ASP A 336 14.62 -7.34 -56.68
C ASP A 336 14.42 -7.91 -58.09
N ALA A 337 13.24 -8.47 -58.39
CA ALA A 337 12.92 -8.96 -59.72
C ALA A 337 12.66 -7.82 -60.74
N SER A 338 11.78 -6.87 -60.40
CA SER A 338 11.28 -5.86 -61.35
C SER A 338 12.20 -4.67 -61.58
N VAL A 339 13.03 -4.31 -60.60
CA VAL A 339 13.95 -3.16 -60.71
C VAL A 339 15.39 -3.64 -60.81
N PHE A 340 15.86 -4.43 -59.85
CA PHE A 340 17.26 -4.86 -59.83
C PHE A 340 17.57 -5.94 -60.88
N GLY A 341 16.61 -6.82 -61.17
CA GLY A 341 16.67 -7.80 -62.26
C GLY A 341 16.79 -7.12 -63.61
N VAL A 342 15.93 -6.14 -63.89
CA VAL A 342 15.99 -5.32 -65.11
C VAL A 342 17.33 -4.60 -65.23
N ILE A 343 17.86 -4.02 -64.15
CA ILE A 343 19.20 -3.39 -64.16
C ILE A 343 20.31 -4.42 -64.47
N ARG A 344 20.22 -5.64 -63.94
CA ARG A 344 21.20 -6.71 -64.20
C ARG A 344 21.15 -7.17 -65.66
N GLU A 345 19.95 -7.31 -66.22
CA GLU A 345 19.74 -7.66 -67.63
C GLU A 345 20.26 -6.55 -68.56
N ILE A 346 19.95 -5.28 -68.28
CA ILE A 346 20.49 -4.13 -69.02
C ILE A 346 22.02 -4.13 -69.01
N ARG A 347 22.66 -4.39 -67.86
CA ARG A 347 24.13 -4.49 -67.78
C ARG A 347 24.66 -5.64 -68.66
N SER A 348 24.02 -6.81 -68.59
CA SER A 348 24.43 -7.96 -69.41
C SER A 348 24.29 -7.72 -70.92
N LEU A 349 23.25 -6.98 -71.34
CA LEU A 349 23.05 -6.59 -72.73
C LEU A 349 24.07 -5.54 -73.18
N THR A 350 24.49 -4.66 -72.28
CA THR A 350 25.49 -3.63 -72.56
C THR A 350 26.86 -4.29 -72.79
N ASP A 351 27.19 -5.30 -71.98
CA ASP A 351 28.45 -6.06 -72.03
C ASP A 351 28.46 -7.17 -73.12
N ALA A 352 27.36 -7.38 -73.85
CA ALA A 352 27.27 -8.41 -74.89
C ALA A 352 27.98 -7.98 -76.19
N ASP A 353 29.10 -8.63 -76.52
CA ASP A 353 29.91 -8.36 -77.73
C ASP A 353 29.25 -8.84 -79.05
N SER A 354 28.18 -9.61 -78.97
CA SER A 354 27.49 -10.23 -80.12
C SER A 354 26.33 -9.40 -80.70
N LEU A 355 25.98 -8.28 -80.08
CA LEU A 355 24.85 -7.42 -80.46
C LEU A 355 25.33 -6.07 -80.96
N SER A 356 24.70 -5.54 -82.01
CA SER A 356 24.96 -4.17 -82.48
C SER A 356 24.36 -3.12 -81.52
N ASP A 357 24.94 -1.92 -81.49
CA ASP A 357 24.47 -0.83 -80.62
C ASP A 357 22.98 -0.51 -80.82
N THR A 358 22.49 -0.57 -82.05
CA THR A 358 21.07 -0.35 -82.38
C THR A 358 20.17 -1.43 -81.80
N GLN A 359 20.62 -2.70 -81.81
CA GLN A 359 19.87 -3.81 -81.22
C GLN A 359 19.87 -3.74 -79.69
N LYS A 360 21.01 -3.38 -79.07
CA LYS A 360 21.09 -3.16 -77.62
C LYS A 360 20.09 -2.10 -77.14
N VAL A 361 19.97 -0.99 -77.86
CA VAL A 361 19.03 0.09 -77.49
C VAL A 361 17.57 -0.33 -77.61
N ILE A 362 17.21 -1.16 -78.60
CA ILE A 362 15.84 -1.68 -78.77
C ILE A 362 15.48 -2.63 -77.62
N GLU A 363 16.37 -3.57 -77.29
CA GLU A 363 16.18 -4.55 -76.20
C GLU A 363 16.10 -3.86 -74.83
N ILE A 364 16.95 -2.85 -74.58
CA ILE A 364 16.91 -2.07 -73.33
C ILE A 364 15.60 -1.29 -73.19
N ARG A 365 15.07 -0.72 -74.28
CA ARG A 365 13.75 -0.03 -74.24
C ARG A 365 12.61 -0.99 -73.91
N ASP A 366 12.59 -2.17 -74.51
CA ASP A 366 11.56 -3.18 -74.26
C ASP A 366 11.60 -3.70 -72.81
N LEU A 367 12.80 -3.86 -72.24
CA LEU A 367 12.97 -4.21 -70.82
C LEU A 367 12.49 -3.11 -69.85
N LEU A 368 12.74 -1.84 -70.18
CA LEU A 368 12.30 -0.71 -69.35
C LEU A 368 10.78 -0.52 -69.38
N ASP A 369 10.13 -0.76 -70.52
CA ASP A 369 8.67 -0.69 -70.64
C ASP A 369 7.95 -1.82 -69.87
N ARG A 370 8.61 -2.97 -69.68
CA ARG A 370 8.10 -4.12 -68.90
C ARG A 370 8.31 -4.00 -67.39
N GLY A 371 9.21 -3.13 -66.93
CA GLY A 371 9.66 -3.02 -65.53
C GLY A 371 8.81 -2.16 -64.58
N GLN A 372 7.72 -1.54 -65.05
CA GLN A 372 6.89 -0.67 -64.20
C GLN A 372 6.04 -1.49 -63.20
N SER A 373 6.49 -1.59 -61.95
CA SER A 373 5.77 -2.32 -60.90
C SER A 373 4.76 -1.44 -60.15
N SER A 374 3.50 -1.88 -60.14
CA SER A 374 2.41 -1.33 -59.32
C SER A 374 2.54 -1.64 -57.81
N ALA A 375 3.54 -2.44 -57.42
CA ALA A 375 3.74 -2.86 -56.04
C ALA A 375 4.13 -1.72 -55.09
N PHE A 376 4.83 -0.69 -55.59
CA PHE A 376 5.23 0.46 -54.78
C PHE A 376 4.04 1.34 -54.35
N GLU A 377 3.08 1.56 -55.27
CA GLU A 377 1.87 2.34 -54.95
C GLU A 377 0.93 1.58 -54.00
N ARG A 378 0.89 0.24 -54.06
CA ARG A 378 0.15 -0.59 -53.09
C ARG A 378 0.75 -0.48 -51.68
N LEU A 379 2.08 -0.58 -51.55
CA LEU A 379 2.76 -0.42 -50.26
C LEU A 379 2.50 0.95 -49.63
N LYS A 380 2.50 2.01 -50.45
CA LYS A 380 2.23 3.38 -50.00
C LYS A 380 0.80 3.56 -49.48
N ALA A 381 -0.18 2.88 -50.10
CA ALA A 381 -1.57 2.88 -49.63
C ALA A 381 -1.73 2.12 -48.29
N ASP A 382 -1.13 0.93 -48.17
CA ASP A 382 -1.22 0.10 -46.95
C ASP A 382 -0.55 0.77 -45.73
N LEU A 383 0.58 1.46 -45.92
CA LEU A 383 1.23 2.23 -44.86
C LEU A 383 0.37 3.39 -44.33
N HIS A 384 -0.52 3.94 -45.17
CA HIS A 384 -1.37 5.07 -44.81
C HIS A 384 -2.60 4.64 -43.98
N ASP A 385 -3.14 3.45 -44.24
CA ASP A 385 -4.26 2.90 -43.46
C ASP A 385 -3.82 2.46 -42.04
N THR A 386 -2.53 2.13 -41.89
CA THR A 386 -1.93 1.70 -40.62
C THR A 386 -1.78 2.83 -39.59
N THR A 387 -1.78 4.11 -40.02
CA THR A 387 -1.50 5.23 -39.11
C THR A 387 -2.69 5.59 -38.20
N GLN A 388 -3.86 5.00 -38.43
CA GLN A 388 -5.02 5.14 -37.55
C GLN A 388 -5.12 3.92 -36.65
N ASP A 389 -4.82 4.08 -35.35
CA ASP A 389 -4.95 3.03 -34.33
C ASP A 389 -6.44 2.71 -34.00
N ARG A 390 -7.18 2.26 -35.00
CA ARG A 390 -8.58 1.80 -34.88
C ARG A 390 -8.66 0.45 -34.16
N SER A 391 -7.56 -0.31 -34.17
CA SER A 391 -7.49 -1.67 -33.62
C SER A 391 -7.81 -1.74 -32.13
N GLY A 392 -7.42 -0.72 -31.34
CA GLY A 392 -7.72 -0.64 -29.92
C GLY A 392 -9.21 -0.45 -29.64
N PHE A 393 -9.86 0.44 -30.39
CA PHE A 393 -11.29 0.72 -30.22
C PHE A 393 -12.17 -0.47 -30.60
N GLU A 394 -11.83 -1.22 -31.65
CA GLU A 394 -12.54 -2.44 -32.02
C GLU A 394 -12.46 -3.53 -30.93
N VAL A 395 -11.28 -3.68 -30.30
CA VAL A 395 -11.12 -4.63 -29.20
C VAL A 395 -11.99 -4.22 -28.01
N LEU A 396 -11.99 -2.94 -27.65
CA LEU A 396 -12.86 -2.42 -26.60
C LEU A 396 -14.35 -2.63 -26.91
N GLU A 397 -14.77 -2.34 -28.15
CA GLU A 397 -16.15 -2.50 -28.61
C GLU A 397 -16.59 -3.97 -28.51
N SER A 398 -15.75 -4.91 -28.95
CA SER A 398 -16.06 -6.35 -28.93
C SER A 398 -16.31 -6.93 -27.53
N HIS A 399 -15.71 -6.33 -26.49
CA HIS A 399 -15.91 -6.74 -25.10
C HIS A 399 -16.93 -5.88 -24.33
N SER A 400 -17.39 -4.78 -24.92
CA SER A 400 -18.25 -3.78 -24.27
C SER A 400 -19.55 -4.39 -23.70
N LEU A 401 -20.24 -5.24 -24.47
CA LEU A 401 -21.49 -5.89 -24.04
C LEU A 401 -21.27 -6.83 -22.84
N LYS A 402 -20.16 -7.58 -22.81
CA LYS A 402 -19.82 -8.46 -21.68
C LYS A 402 -19.54 -7.66 -20.42
N LEU A 403 -18.88 -6.51 -20.55
CA LEU A 403 -18.61 -5.58 -19.46
C LEU A 403 -19.92 -4.99 -18.91
N GLN A 404 -20.76 -4.42 -19.79
CA GLN A 404 -22.04 -3.82 -19.41
C GLN A 404 -22.96 -4.83 -18.72
N ASN A 405 -23.05 -6.07 -19.22
CA ASN A 405 -23.87 -7.10 -18.60
C ASN A 405 -23.46 -7.47 -17.17
N ARG A 406 -22.19 -7.25 -16.80
CA ARG A 406 -21.67 -7.49 -15.44
C ARG A 406 -21.79 -6.26 -14.55
N LEU A 407 -21.54 -5.07 -15.10
CA LEU A 407 -21.47 -3.82 -14.34
C LEU A 407 -22.83 -3.11 -14.18
N SER A 408 -23.64 -3.04 -15.23
CA SER A 408 -24.92 -2.31 -15.19
C SER A 408 -25.85 -2.73 -14.04
N PRO A 409 -26.00 -4.03 -13.72
CA PRO A 409 -26.79 -4.45 -12.56
C PRO A 409 -26.21 -3.95 -11.23
N ILE A 410 -24.89 -3.93 -11.08
CA ILE A 410 -24.21 -3.43 -9.88
C ILE A 410 -24.46 -1.92 -9.74
N LEU A 411 -24.35 -1.16 -10.84
CA LEU A 411 -24.58 0.29 -10.84
C LEU A 411 -25.99 0.64 -10.35
N ARG A 412 -26.99 -0.14 -10.77
CA ARG A 412 -28.39 0.08 -10.41
C ARG A 412 -28.70 -0.28 -8.95
N ALA A 413 -27.96 -1.23 -8.38
CA ALA A 413 -28.15 -1.66 -7.00
C ALA A 413 -27.46 -0.72 -5.99
N LEU A 414 -26.34 -0.09 -6.37
CA LEU A 414 -25.60 0.80 -5.49
C LEU A 414 -26.37 2.10 -5.22
N ALA A 415 -26.34 2.54 -3.96
CA ALA A 415 -26.80 3.87 -3.57
C ALA A 415 -25.61 4.83 -3.62
N PHE A 416 -25.75 5.94 -4.34
CA PHE A 416 -24.75 6.99 -4.41
C PHE A 416 -25.21 8.20 -3.61
N GLN A 417 -24.32 8.77 -2.82
CA GLN A 417 -24.59 10.06 -2.20
C GLN A 417 -24.65 11.13 -3.30
N PRO A 418 -25.64 12.03 -3.27
CA PRO A 418 -25.65 13.17 -4.17
C PRO A 418 -24.39 13.99 -3.91
N ASN A 419 -23.67 14.33 -4.98
CA ASN A 419 -22.54 15.23 -4.92
C ASN A 419 -22.99 16.59 -5.43
N ASP A 420 -23.12 17.56 -4.52
CA ASP A 420 -23.55 18.92 -4.89
C ASP A 420 -22.63 19.57 -5.93
N ARG A 421 -21.35 19.13 -5.99
CA ARG A 421 -20.37 19.58 -6.98
C ARG A 421 -20.58 18.99 -8.38
N ALA A 422 -21.51 18.04 -8.54
CA ALA A 422 -21.83 17.50 -9.85
C ALA A 422 -22.46 18.55 -10.77
N ALA A 423 -23.24 19.48 -10.20
CA ALA A 423 -23.83 20.60 -10.93
C ALA A 423 -22.77 21.57 -11.51
N ASP A 424 -21.64 21.70 -10.81
CA ASP A 424 -20.54 22.60 -11.20
C ASP A 424 -19.51 21.93 -12.12
N ASN A 425 -19.70 20.66 -12.50
CA ASN A 425 -18.74 19.96 -13.35
C ASN A 425 -18.83 20.49 -14.80
N PRO A 426 -17.79 21.18 -15.33
CA PRO A 426 -17.84 21.79 -16.66
C PRO A 426 -17.97 20.76 -17.80
N HIS A 427 -17.68 19.49 -17.51
CA HIS A 427 -17.77 18.37 -18.43
C HIS A 427 -19.10 17.63 -18.34
N LEU A 428 -20.01 17.96 -17.41
CA LEU A 428 -21.31 17.33 -17.29
C LEU A 428 -22.41 18.29 -17.77
N LYS A 429 -23.05 17.98 -18.90
CA LYS A 429 -24.12 18.81 -19.48
C LYS A 429 -25.45 18.09 -19.40
N PHE A 430 -26.43 18.72 -18.77
CA PHE A 430 -27.81 18.23 -18.73
C PHE A 430 -28.61 18.77 -19.91
N ARG A 431 -29.41 17.91 -20.54
CA ARG A 431 -30.37 18.26 -21.58
C ARG A 431 -31.73 18.57 -20.95
N ALA A 432 -32.59 19.26 -21.70
CA ALA A 432 -33.91 19.67 -21.24
C ALA A 432 -34.86 18.50 -20.92
N ASP A 433 -34.59 17.30 -21.45
CA ASP A 433 -35.33 16.06 -21.18
C ASP A 433 -34.87 15.32 -19.91
N GLY A 434 -33.91 15.89 -19.17
CA GLY A 434 -33.32 15.28 -17.97
C GLY A 434 -32.21 14.27 -18.25
N THR A 435 -31.88 14.00 -19.52
CA THR A 435 -30.70 13.19 -19.87
C THR A 435 -29.42 14.03 -19.75
N PHE A 436 -28.28 13.38 -19.53
CA PHE A 436 -27.00 14.06 -19.41
C PHE A 436 -25.99 13.53 -20.44
N HIS A 437 -25.02 14.39 -20.79
CA HIS A 437 -23.87 14.02 -21.60
C HIS A 437 -22.59 14.46 -20.88
N VAL A 438 -21.64 13.54 -20.79
CA VAL A 438 -20.29 13.83 -20.31
C VAL A 438 -19.43 14.23 -21.51
N ALA A 439 -19.05 15.50 -21.57
CA ALA A 439 -18.14 16.05 -22.55
C ALA A 439 -16.70 15.68 -22.17
N THR A 440 -16.19 14.59 -22.73
CA THR A 440 -14.79 14.19 -22.60
C THR A 440 -13.92 15.17 -23.40
N PRO A 441 -13.08 16.00 -22.76
CA PRO A 441 -12.16 16.86 -23.49
C PRO A 441 -11.19 15.99 -24.29
N ALA A 442 -10.78 16.47 -25.48
CA ALA A 442 -9.78 15.77 -26.27
C ALA A 442 -8.48 15.69 -25.45
N LEU A 443 -7.95 14.47 -25.30
CA LEU A 443 -6.61 14.26 -24.76
C LEU A 443 -5.62 14.91 -25.72
N ASP A 444 -4.86 15.88 -25.24
CA ASP A 444 -3.76 16.45 -26.01
C ASP A 444 -2.70 15.36 -26.16
N ALA A 445 -2.35 14.98 -27.39
CA ALA A 445 -1.43 13.87 -27.66
C ALA A 445 -0.06 14.09 -26.99
N ARG A 446 0.30 15.35 -26.71
CA ARG A 446 1.51 15.76 -25.98
C ARG A 446 1.45 15.50 -24.47
N GLU A 447 0.27 15.45 -23.85
CA GLU A 447 0.12 15.13 -22.43
C GLU A 447 0.17 13.62 -22.17
N ALA A 448 -0.22 12.80 -23.15
CA ALA A 448 -0.25 11.34 -23.03
C ALA A 448 1.15 10.71 -23.13
N ASP A 449 2.06 11.28 -23.92
CA ASP A 449 3.46 10.86 -24.02
C ASP A 449 4.39 12.05 -24.28
N PRO A 450 4.68 12.88 -23.24
CA PRO A 450 5.48 14.10 -23.39
C PRO A 450 6.94 13.86 -23.78
N LEU A 451 7.41 12.60 -23.74
CA LEU A 451 8.78 12.22 -24.11
C LEU A 451 8.84 11.48 -25.45
N GLY A 452 7.71 11.07 -26.02
CA GLY A 452 7.66 10.29 -27.26
C GLY A 452 8.31 10.98 -28.47
N GLU A 453 8.30 12.31 -28.51
CA GLU A 453 8.99 13.10 -29.55
C GLU A 453 10.52 13.14 -29.38
N LEU A 454 11.03 12.88 -28.17
CA LEU A 454 12.46 12.92 -27.84
C LEU A 454 13.18 11.59 -28.08
N PHE A 455 12.43 10.50 -28.27
CA PHE A 455 12.97 9.16 -28.51
C PHE A 455 12.64 8.68 -29.93
N PRO A 456 13.57 7.97 -30.60
CA PRO A 456 13.30 7.43 -31.93
C PRO A 456 12.19 6.37 -31.88
N GLN A 457 11.32 6.35 -32.90
CA GLN A 457 10.23 5.36 -33.01
C GLN A 457 10.71 3.90 -33.07
N ARG A 458 11.96 3.67 -33.47
CA ARG A 458 12.63 2.35 -33.40
C ARG A 458 13.20 2.13 -32.01
N HIS A 459 12.69 1.09 -31.33
CA HIS A 459 13.00 0.78 -29.94
C HIS A 459 14.33 0.04 -29.74
N ASP A 460 15.02 -0.35 -30.83
CA ASP A 460 16.28 -1.09 -30.78
C ASP A 460 17.42 -0.27 -31.42
N VAL A 461 18.46 0.03 -30.62
CA VAL A 461 19.68 0.71 -31.07
C VAL A 461 20.88 -0.23 -30.89
N PRO A 462 21.68 -0.53 -31.94
CA PRO A 462 22.87 -1.36 -31.82
C PRO A 462 23.86 -0.82 -30.80
N LEU A 463 24.38 -1.69 -29.91
CA LEU A 463 25.34 -1.28 -28.88
C LEU A 463 26.60 -0.61 -29.45
N ALA A 464 27.07 -1.04 -30.62
CA ALA A 464 28.17 -0.39 -31.32
C ALA A 464 27.86 1.08 -31.64
N GLN A 465 26.65 1.37 -32.13
CA GLN A 465 26.21 2.74 -32.42
C GLN A 465 26.11 3.57 -31.15
N VAL A 466 25.66 2.98 -30.03
CA VAL A 466 25.64 3.66 -28.72
C VAL A 466 27.06 4.04 -28.29
N LEU A 467 28.02 3.11 -28.35
CA LEU A 467 29.40 3.36 -27.95
C LEU A 467 30.10 4.37 -28.87
N GLU A 468 29.84 4.30 -30.18
CA GLU A 468 30.34 5.25 -31.18
C GLU A 468 29.77 6.66 -30.95
N THR A 469 28.51 6.77 -30.51
CA THR A 469 27.87 8.05 -30.19
C THR A 469 28.42 8.63 -28.88
N ILE A 470 28.66 7.80 -27.87
CA ILE A 470 29.15 8.23 -26.56
C ILE A 470 30.61 8.70 -26.63
N ASN A 471 31.46 8.03 -27.41
CA ASN A 471 32.89 8.28 -27.41
C ASN A 471 33.31 9.73 -27.75
N PRO A 472 32.73 10.43 -28.76
CA PRO A 472 33.00 11.84 -29.02
C PRO A 472 32.73 12.77 -27.83
N HIS A 473 31.82 12.37 -26.93
CA HIS A 473 31.42 13.19 -25.78
C HIS A 473 32.25 12.95 -24.52
N CYS A 474 32.83 11.78 -24.35
CA CYS A 474 33.60 11.43 -23.14
C CYS A 474 35.06 11.08 -23.41
N GLY A 475 35.43 10.78 -24.65
CA GLY A 475 36.77 10.34 -25.03
C GLY A 475 37.19 8.99 -24.48
N MET A 476 36.25 8.10 -24.12
CA MET A 476 36.55 6.83 -23.45
C MET A 476 37.58 5.98 -24.18
N LEU A 477 37.60 5.99 -25.52
CA LEU A 477 38.53 5.17 -26.30
C LEU A 477 39.99 5.66 -26.22
N LYS A 478 40.22 6.91 -25.79
CA LYS A 478 41.58 7.45 -25.57
C LYS A 478 42.27 6.81 -24.37
N ALA A 479 41.50 6.26 -23.43
CA ALA A 479 42.04 5.60 -22.24
C ALA A 479 42.68 4.24 -22.54
N PHE A 480 42.46 3.66 -23.72
CA PHE A 480 43.03 2.37 -24.13
C PHE A 480 44.45 2.55 -24.70
N GLU A 481 45.36 3.05 -23.87
CA GLU A 481 46.78 3.24 -24.21
C GLU A 481 47.53 1.91 -24.31
N HIS A 482 48.65 1.89 -25.03
CA HIS A 482 49.44 0.67 -25.22
C HIS A 482 50.31 0.41 -23.98
N GLY A 483 50.35 -0.83 -23.49
CA GLY A 483 51.12 -1.21 -22.29
C GLY A 483 52.65 -1.20 -22.39
N GLN A 484 53.26 -0.54 -23.39
CA GLN A 484 54.73 -0.40 -23.49
C GLN A 484 55.16 1.03 -23.15
N GLN A 485 56.26 1.17 -22.39
CA GLN A 485 56.84 2.46 -21.98
C GLN A 485 57.61 3.19 -23.09
N THR A 486 57.66 2.65 -24.31
CA THR A 486 58.35 3.22 -25.47
C THR A 486 57.34 3.67 -26.52
N PRO A 487 57.45 4.87 -27.13
CA PRO A 487 56.43 5.37 -28.03
C PRO A 487 56.43 4.62 -29.37
N ILE A 488 55.60 3.58 -29.49
CA ILE A 488 55.25 2.97 -30.77
C ILE A 488 54.12 3.79 -31.39
N ARG A 489 54.39 4.44 -32.53
CA ARG A 489 53.37 5.10 -33.38
C ARG A 489 52.53 4.05 -34.13
N GLN A 490 51.74 3.25 -33.43
CA GLN A 490 50.68 2.45 -34.05
C GLN A 490 49.34 3.18 -33.91
N ALA A 491 48.68 3.43 -35.04
CA ALA A 491 47.37 4.08 -35.07
C ALA A 491 46.33 3.23 -34.31
N LEU A 492 45.53 3.88 -33.48
CA LEU A 492 44.43 3.25 -32.74
C LEU A 492 43.35 2.79 -33.73
N SER A 493 43.12 1.47 -33.82
CA SER A 493 41.99 0.92 -34.56
C SER A 493 40.71 1.10 -33.73
N HIS A 494 39.94 2.12 -34.07
CA HIS A 494 38.66 2.44 -33.41
C HIS A 494 37.68 1.25 -33.44
N PRO A 495 37.50 0.56 -34.58
CA PRO A 495 36.62 -0.61 -34.64
C PRO A 495 37.11 -1.76 -33.78
N ALA A 496 38.43 -1.99 -33.67
CA ALA A 496 38.99 -3.05 -32.84
C ALA A 496 38.78 -2.78 -31.34
N LEU A 497 38.88 -1.52 -30.89
CA LEU A 497 38.58 -1.16 -29.50
C LEU A 497 37.09 -1.35 -29.17
N LEU A 498 36.19 -0.90 -30.04
CA LEU A 498 34.75 -1.10 -29.85
C LEU A 498 34.37 -2.58 -29.82
N ALA A 499 34.91 -3.37 -30.76
CA ALA A 499 34.73 -4.82 -30.79
C ALA A 499 35.31 -5.47 -29.53
N GLY A 500 36.46 -5.02 -29.03
CA GLY A 500 37.06 -5.53 -27.79
C GLY A 500 36.18 -5.27 -26.56
N ILE A 501 35.64 -4.05 -26.45
CA ILE A 501 34.71 -3.66 -25.38
C ILE A 501 33.46 -4.53 -25.41
N ILE A 502 32.83 -4.69 -26.58
CA ILE A 502 31.59 -5.49 -26.70
C ILE A 502 31.91 -6.98 -26.47
N GLY A 503 33.02 -7.47 -27.03
CA GLY A 503 33.43 -8.87 -26.95
C GLY A 503 33.68 -9.32 -25.51
N LEU A 504 34.40 -8.51 -24.73
CA LEU A 504 34.65 -8.80 -23.31
C LEU A 504 33.44 -8.45 -22.44
N GLY A 505 32.83 -7.28 -22.64
CA GLY A 505 31.75 -6.77 -21.79
C GLY A 505 30.44 -7.56 -21.90
N CYS A 506 30.14 -8.15 -23.06
CA CYS A 506 28.94 -8.98 -23.25
C CYS A 506 29.22 -10.49 -23.04
N GLY A 507 30.42 -10.89 -22.63
CA GLY A 507 30.79 -12.29 -22.44
C GLY A 507 30.84 -13.12 -23.73
N ILE A 508 30.92 -12.47 -24.90
CA ILE A 508 30.99 -13.12 -26.21
C ILE A 508 32.38 -13.74 -26.45
N GLY A 509 33.42 -13.09 -25.93
CA GLY A 509 34.82 -13.47 -26.08
C GLY A 509 35.44 -12.93 -27.38
N VAL A 510 36.76 -12.69 -27.32
CA VAL A 510 37.54 -12.01 -28.36
C VAL A 510 37.46 -12.72 -29.72
N ARG A 511 37.69 -14.04 -29.76
CA ARG A 511 37.69 -14.83 -31.01
C ARG A 511 36.33 -14.89 -31.69
N LYS A 512 35.25 -15.07 -30.91
CA LYS A 512 33.88 -15.08 -31.46
C LYS A 512 33.50 -13.69 -31.99
N MET A 513 33.90 -12.64 -31.28
CA MET A 513 33.66 -11.25 -31.71
C MET A 513 34.40 -10.91 -33.02
N ALA A 514 35.65 -11.36 -33.18
CA ALA A 514 36.39 -11.19 -34.43
C ALA A 514 35.68 -11.82 -35.63
N ARG A 515 35.15 -13.04 -35.48
CA ARG A 515 34.45 -13.77 -36.57
C ARG A 515 33.17 -13.11 -37.06
N ILE A 516 32.47 -12.38 -36.18
CA ILE A 516 31.21 -11.68 -36.52
C ILE A 516 31.44 -10.21 -36.90
N SER A 517 32.67 -9.72 -36.80
CA SER A 517 33.05 -8.34 -37.13
C SER A 517 33.54 -8.26 -38.57
N SER A 518 32.83 -7.53 -39.44
CA SER A 518 33.19 -7.41 -40.86
C SER A 518 34.42 -6.54 -41.14
N ARG A 519 34.91 -5.78 -40.14
CA ARG A 519 35.96 -4.75 -40.30
C ARG A 519 37.19 -4.96 -39.41
N VAL A 520 37.30 -6.07 -38.67
CA VAL A 520 38.40 -6.32 -37.72
C VAL A 520 38.86 -7.77 -37.86
N THR A 521 40.17 -7.99 -37.99
CA THR A 521 40.73 -9.35 -38.04
C THR A 521 40.92 -9.96 -36.65
N GLU A 522 40.99 -11.29 -36.55
CA GLU A 522 41.19 -11.98 -35.26
C GLU A 522 42.52 -11.59 -34.59
N SER A 523 43.61 -11.47 -35.37
CA SER A 523 44.92 -11.04 -34.87
C SER A 523 44.92 -9.58 -34.41
N GLU A 524 44.25 -8.69 -35.14
CA GLU A 524 44.11 -7.28 -34.77
C GLU A 524 43.32 -7.11 -33.47
N LEU A 525 42.23 -7.86 -33.31
CA LEU A 525 41.40 -7.78 -32.10
C LEU A 525 42.10 -8.39 -30.88
N GLU A 526 42.74 -9.56 -31.03
CA GLU A 526 43.53 -10.18 -29.96
C GLU A 526 44.69 -9.26 -29.54
N HIS A 527 45.39 -8.64 -30.48
CA HIS A 527 46.46 -7.69 -30.18
C HIS A 527 45.94 -6.45 -29.45
N ALA A 528 44.82 -5.87 -29.90
CA ALA A 528 44.22 -4.72 -29.23
C ALA A 528 43.81 -5.03 -27.79
N VAL A 529 43.16 -6.18 -27.55
CA VAL A 529 42.76 -6.59 -26.20
C VAL A 529 43.96 -6.85 -25.31
N ASN A 530 44.92 -7.66 -25.76
CA ASN A 530 46.07 -8.06 -24.93
C ASN A 530 46.95 -6.88 -24.50
N TRP A 531 47.12 -5.88 -25.38
CA TRP A 531 48.07 -4.80 -25.15
C TRP A 531 47.45 -3.48 -24.68
N ARG A 532 46.12 -3.34 -24.73
CA ARG A 532 45.43 -2.08 -24.39
C ARG A 532 44.30 -2.21 -23.37
N PHE A 533 43.81 -3.41 -23.06
CA PHE A 533 42.72 -3.62 -22.08
C PHE A 533 43.25 -3.96 -20.69
N SER A 534 44.21 -3.18 -20.20
CA SER A 534 44.65 -3.28 -18.81
C SER A 534 43.51 -2.84 -17.88
N LEU A 535 43.55 -3.29 -16.62
CA LEU A 535 42.58 -2.89 -15.61
C LEU A 535 42.53 -1.36 -15.43
N ASP A 536 43.70 -0.70 -15.49
CA ASP A 536 43.80 0.74 -15.34
C ASP A 536 43.18 1.49 -16.52
N ASN A 537 43.41 1.02 -17.75
CA ASN A 537 42.79 1.59 -18.94
C ASN A 537 41.26 1.43 -18.93
N ILE A 538 40.76 0.28 -18.48
CA ILE A 538 39.32 0.02 -18.34
C ILE A 538 38.70 0.94 -17.29
N ARG A 539 39.36 1.11 -16.14
CA ARG A 539 38.93 2.05 -15.09
C ARG A 539 38.91 3.48 -15.60
N ALA A 540 39.97 3.92 -16.28
CA ALA A 540 40.04 5.26 -16.86
C ALA A 540 38.96 5.50 -17.94
N ALA A 541 38.64 4.50 -18.76
CA ALA A 541 37.56 4.57 -19.74
C ALA A 541 36.19 4.72 -19.05
N ASN A 542 35.94 3.95 -17.98
CA ASN A 542 34.71 4.05 -17.19
C ASN A 542 34.59 5.42 -16.50
N ASP A 543 35.68 5.90 -15.89
CA ASP A 543 35.72 7.22 -15.25
C ASP A 543 35.43 8.35 -16.25
N ALA A 544 35.88 8.23 -17.49
CA ALA A 544 35.59 9.19 -18.55
C ALA A 544 34.08 9.24 -18.87
N VAL A 545 33.41 8.09 -18.94
CA VAL A 545 31.96 7.99 -19.14
C VAL A 545 31.20 8.57 -17.94
N LEU A 546 31.60 8.19 -16.72
CA LEU A 546 30.96 8.68 -15.48
C LEU A 546 31.08 10.19 -15.34
N LYS A 547 32.29 10.76 -15.54
CA LYS A 547 32.51 12.22 -15.51
C LYS A 547 31.70 12.96 -16.57
N ALA A 548 31.51 12.37 -17.76
CA ALA A 548 30.69 12.96 -18.80
C ALA A 548 29.19 12.91 -18.44
N MET A 549 28.74 11.81 -17.83
CA MET A 549 27.36 11.64 -17.36
C MET A 549 27.03 12.59 -16.20
N ASP A 550 27.95 12.76 -15.25
CA ASP A 550 27.81 13.67 -14.10
C ASP A 550 27.69 15.14 -14.51
N LYS A 551 28.17 15.51 -15.69
CA LYS A 551 28.04 16.87 -16.26
C LYS A 551 26.69 17.12 -16.95
N ARG A 552 25.83 16.10 -17.10
CA ARG A 552 24.52 16.24 -17.74
C ARG A 552 23.45 16.51 -16.69
N GLU A 553 22.45 17.30 -17.05
CA GLU A 553 21.35 17.65 -16.14
C GLU A 553 20.44 16.45 -15.85
N LEU A 554 20.13 15.66 -16.89
CA LEU A 554 19.14 14.57 -16.81
C LEU A 554 19.48 13.46 -15.79
N PRO A 555 20.72 12.92 -15.70
CA PRO A 555 21.09 11.95 -14.67
C PRO A 555 21.08 12.52 -13.25
N ASN A 556 21.23 13.83 -13.10
CA ASN A 556 21.32 14.50 -11.80
C ASN A 556 19.95 14.90 -11.24
N LEU A 557 18.91 15.03 -12.07
CA LEU A 557 17.54 15.35 -11.64
C LEU A 557 16.93 14.37 -10.63
N TYR A 558 17.43 13.13 -10.60
CA TYR A 558 16.92 12.06 -9.73
C TYR A 558 17.74 11.86 -8.45
N ARG A 559 18.77 12.70 -8.22
CA ARG A 559 19.51 12.69 -6.95
C ARG A 559 18.60 13.21 -5.84
N ARG A 560 18.47 12.45 -4.76
CA ARG A 560 17.66 12.84 -3.60
C ARG A 560 18.26 14.04 -2.86
N GLU A 561 19.59 14.07 -2.81
CA GLU A 561 20.41 15.12 -2.20
C GLU A 561 21.57 15.39 -3.16
N ALA A 562 21.89 16.66 -3.41
CA ALA A 562 22.93 17.04 -4.38
C ALA A 562 24.31 16.50 -3.98
N ASP A 563 24.55 16.40 -2.66
CA ASP A 563 25.85 16.07 -2.06
C ASP A 563 25.98 14.61 -1.60
N ALA A 564 24.93 13.79 -1.75
CA ALA A 564 24.94 12.38 -1.36
C ALA A 564 24.74 11.44 -2.56
N LEU A 565 25.79 10.70 -2.90
CA LEU A 565 25.77 9.66 -3.94
C LEU A 565 25.09 8.40 -3.39
N HIS A 566 23.84 8.17 -3.79
CA HIS A 566 23.14 6.91 -3.53
C HIS A 566 23.40 5.94 -4.68
N THR A 567 24.35 5.02 -4.52
CA THR A 567 24.65 3.98 -5.51
C THR A 567 23.98 2.66 -5.16
N ALA A 568 23.63 1.85 -6.15
CA ALA A 568 23.33 0.43 -5.95
C ALA A 568 24.65 -0.33 -6.05
N SER A 569 25.03 -1.09 -5.02
CA SER A 569 26.34 -1.75 -4.94
C SER A 569 26.57 -2.80 -6.05
N ASP A 570 25.51 -3.28 -6.69
CA ASP A 570 25.54 -4.23 -7.81
C ASP A 570 25.25 -3.58 -9.17
N GLY A 571 24.93 -2.28 -9.21
CA GLY A 571 24.56 -1.54 -10.42
C GLY A 571 23.26 -2.00 -11.09
N GLN A 572 22.53 -2.96 -10.51
CA GLN A 572 21.32 -3.53 -11.11
C GLN A 572 20.10 -2.71 -10.72
N LYS A 573 19.27 -2.39 -11.71
CA LYS A 573 17.96 -1.77 -11.53
C LYS A 573 16.91 -2.72 -12.08
N PHE A 574 15.90 -3.02 -11.25
CA PHE A 574 14.77 -3.86 -11.65
C PHE A 574 13.52 -3.00 -11.83
N GLU A 575 12.87 -3.15 -12.97
CA GLU A 575 11.55 -2.56 -13.20
C GLU A 575 10.52 -3.27 -12.30
N VAL A 576 9.80 -2.50 -11.49
CA VAL A 576 8.72 -3.03 -10.66
C VAL A 576 7.46 -3.12 -11.52
N ARG A 577 7.02 -4.33 -11.86
CA ARG A 577 5.87 -4.59 -12.76
C ARG A 577 4.49 -4.17 -12.22
N GLY A 578 4.42 -3.53 -11.06
CA GLY A 578 3.17 -3.07 -10.44
C GLY A 578 3.41 -1.88 -9.51
N GLU A 579 2.35 -1.13 -9.19
CA GLU A 579 2.44 0.00 -8.26
C GLU A 579 2.88 -0.49 -6.87
N SER A 580 3.96 0.09 -6.36
CA SER A 580 4.53 -0.27 -5.07
C SER A 580 4.87 0.99 -4.30
N LEU A 581 4.43 1.06 -3.04
CA LEU A 581 4.79 2.13 -2.09
C LEU A 581 6.31 2.17 -1.80
N HIS A 582 7.03 1.09 -2.14
CA HIS A 582 8.48 1.00 -2.00
C HIS A 582 9.23 1.28 -3.31
N ALA A 583 8.52 1.41 -4.44
CA ALA A 583 9.14 1.83 -5.70
C ALA A 583 9.54 3.30 -5.62
N ARG A 584 10.75 3.62 -6.08
CA ARG A 584 11.25 4.99 -6.22
C ARG A 584 11.41 5.29 -7.71
N ARG A 585 11.15 6.55 -8.09
CA ARG A 585 11.43 7.02 -9.46
C ARG A 585 12.91 6.83 -9.76
N SER A 586 13.20 6.19 -10.89
CA SER A 586 14.56 6.04 -11.44
C SER A 586 14.53 6.52 -12.89
N PHE A 587 15.62 7.12 -13.36
CA PHE A 587 15.82 7.37 -14.79
C PHE A 587 16.05 6.04 -15.53
N LYS A 588 14.95 5.44 -15.96
CA LYS A 588 14.69 4.92 -17.30
C LYS A 588 13.20 4.67 -17.39
#